data_AF-A0A376RFU8-F1
#
_entry.id   AF-A0A376RFU8-F1
#
_cell.length_a   1.000
_cell.length_b   1.000
_cell.length_c   1.000
_cell.angle_alpha   90.00
_cell.angle_beta   90.00
_cell.angle_gamma   90.00
#
_symmetry.space_group_name_H-M   'P 1'
#
loop_
_entity.id
_entity.type
_entity.pdbx_description
1 polymer ?
#
loop_
_entity_poly.entity_id
_entity_poly.type
_entity_poly.pdbx_seq_one_letter_code
_entity_poly.pdbx_strand_id
1 'polypeptide(L)' 'MIEWQDLHHSELSVSQLYALLQLRCAVFVVEQNCPYQDIDGDDLTGDNRHILGWEK' A
#
# COMPACT_ATOMS: atom_id res chain seq x y z
N MET A 1 17.40 -9.21 -3.03
CA MET A 1 16.77 -9.35 -4.37
C MET A 1 15.32 -8.98 -4.21
N ILE A 2 14.75 -8.13 -5.07
CA ILE A 2 13.35 -7.70 -4.90
C ILE A 2 12.42 -8.71 -5.59
N GLU A 3 11.45 -9.24 -4.84
CA GLU A 3 10.32 -9.98 -5.38
C GLU A 3 9.15 -9.03 -5.64
N TRP A 4 8.64 -9.03 -6.88
CA TRP A 4 7.56 -8.15 -7.31
C TRP A 4 6.23 -8.89 -7.38
N GLN A 5 5.17 -8.23 -6.96
CA GLN A 5 3.79 -8.70 -7.05
C GLN A 5 2.92 -7.60 -7.66
N ASP A 6 1.98 -7.96 -8.53
CA ASP A 6 0.99 -7.06 -9.11
C ASP A 6 -0.40 -7.67 -8.90
N LEU A 7 -1.14 -7.10 -7.93
CA LEU A 7 -2.34 -7.68 -7.36
C LEU A 7 -3.55 -6.78 -7.63
N HIS A 8 -4.66 -7.36 -8.08
CA HIS A 8 -5.95 -6.68 -7.99
C HIS A 8 -6.31 -6.48 -6.50
N HIS A 9 -7.01 -5.41 -6.14
CA HIS A 9 -7.31 -5.11 -4.73
C HIS A 9 -8.00 -6.26 -3.98
N SER A 10 -8.82 -7.06 -4.68
CA SER A 10 -9.49 -8.24 -4.10
C SER A 10 -8.56 -9.41 -3.79
N GLU A 11 -7.33 -9.40 -4.29
CA GLU A 11 -6.30 -10.43 -4.08
C GLU A 11 -5.37 -10.08 -2.90
N LEU A 12 -5.50 -8.86 -2.34
CA LEU A 12 -4.72 -8.45 -1.18
C LEU A 12 -5.12 -9.27 0.04
N SER A 13 -4.13 -9.90 0.67
CA SER A 13 -4.28 -10.39 2.04
C SER A 13 -4.27 -9.24 3.04
N VAL A 14 -4.81 -9.50 4.24
CA VAL A 14 -4.81 -8.52 5.35
C VAL A 14 -3.38 -8.07 5.70
N SER A 15 -2.40 -8.97 5.68
CA SER A 15 -1.01 -8.64 5.98
C SER A 15 -0.37 -7.76 4.90
N GLN A 16 -0.65 -8.01 3.61
CA GLN A 16 -0.18 -7.17 2.51
C GLN A 16 -0.80 -5.77 2.58
N LEU A 17 -2.11 -5.68 2.82
CA LEU A 17 -2.79 -4.40 3.00
C LEU A 17 -2.22 -3.62 4.18
N TYR A 18 -1.99 -4.28 5.32
CA TYR A 18 -1.39 -3.60 6.47
C TYR A 18 0.02 -3.08 6.17
N ALA A 19 0.86 -3.89 5.51
CA ALA A 19 2.22 -3.53 5.18
C ALA A 19 2.30 -2.34 4.21
N LEU A 20 1.48 -2.31 3.15
CA LEU A 20 1.49 -1.20 2.19
C LEU A 20 1.00 0.11 2.83
N LEU A 21 -0.03 0.05 3.69
CA LEU A 21 -0.54 1.23 4.40
C LEU A 21 0.47 1.74 5.43
N GLN A 22 1.14 0.83 6.14
CA GLN A 22 2.21 1.19 7.07
C GLN A 22 3.36 1.92 6.35
N LEU A 23 3.80 1.40 5.19
CA LEU A 23 4.87 2.00 4.41
C LEU A 23 4.49 3.38 3.88
N ARG A 24 3.29 3.52 3.29
CA ARG A 24 2.76 4.81 2.81
C ARG A 24 2.67 5.82 3.93
N CYS A 25 2.15 5.45 5.10
CA CYS A 25 2.06 6.33 6.26
C CYS A 25 3.46 6.76 6.75
N ALA A 26 4.42 5.84 6.82
CA ALA A 26 5.79 6.15 7.24
C ALA A 26 6.44 7.21 6.33
N VAL A 27 6.20 7.17 5.02
CA VAL A 27 6.79 8.10 4.05
C VAL A 27 5.94 9.36 3.90
N PHE A 28 4.69 9.22 3.48
CA PHE A 28 3.86 10.35 3.06
C PHE A 28 3.26 11.13 4.22
N VAL A 29 3.06 10.51 5.38
CA VAL A 29 2.50 11.20 6.56
C VAL A 29 3.63 11.60 7.53
N VAL A 30 4.47 10.65 7.93
CA VAL A 30 5.47 10.86 8.99
C VAL A 30 6.73 11.54 8.47
N GLU A 31 7.44 10.96 7.51
CA GLU A 31 8.69 11.52 6.97
C GLU A 31 8.46 12.91 6.34
N GLN A 32 7.38 13.05 5.57
CA GLN A 32 6.99 14.32 4.96
C GLN A 32 6.34 15.31 5.96
N ASN A 33 6.08 14.89 7.21
CA ASN A 33 5.38 15.67 8.24
C ASN A 33 4.09 16.33 7.68
N CYS A 34 3.33 15.55 6.93
CA CYS A 34 2.14 15.98 6.22
C CYS A 34 0.93 15.23 6.78
N PRO A 35 0.20 15.79 7.77
CA PRO A 35 -1.02 15.17 8.26
C PRO A 35 -2.15 15.34 7.23
N TYR A 36 -2.26 14.37 6.31
CA TYR A 36 -3.36 14.25 5.37
C TYR A 36 -4.00 12.85 5.45
N GLN A 37 -5.18 12.71 4.84
CA GLN A 37 -5.91 11.44 4.79
C GLN A 37 -5.30 10.52 3.72
N ASP A 38 -4.23 9.80 4.05
CA ASP A 38 -3.62 8.82 3.13
C ASP A 38 -4.58 7.68 2.77
N ILE A 39 -5.41 7.26 3.72
CA ILE A 39 -6.45 6.24 3.51
C ILE A 39 -7.73 6.95 3.03
N ASP A 40 -7.80 7.24 1.74
CA ASP A 40 -8.86 8.03 1.10
C ASP A 40 -10.10 7.22 0.68
N GLY A 41 -10.00 5.89 0.69
CA GLY A 41 -11.07 4.97 0.32
C GLY A 41 -10.93 4.35 -1.07
N ASP A 42 -9.89 4.72 -1.83
CA ASP A 42 -9.73 4.25 -3.21
C ASP A 42 -9.04 2.88 -3.28
N ASP A 43 -8.32 2.46 -2.23
CA ASP A 43 -7.49 1.24 -2.22
C ASP A 43 -8.22 -0.06 -2.61
N LEU A 44 -9.50 -0.19 -2.27
CA LEU A 44 -10.29 -1.44 -2.39
C LEU A 44 -11.50 -1.30 -3.33
N THR A 45 -11.41 -0.44 -4.34
CA THR A 45 -12.53 -0.13 -5.25
C THR A 45 -12.18 -0.35 -6.72
N GLY A 46 -13.21 -0.51 -7.55
CA GLY A 46 -13.07 -0.66 -9.00
C GLY A 46 -12.18 -1.84 -9.39
N ASP A 47 -11.27 -1.60 -10.33
CA ASP A 47 -10.25 -2.54 -10.80
C ASP A 47 -8.83 -2.12 -10.37
N ASN A 48 -8.74 -1.42 -9.22
CA ASN A 48 -7.46 -0.88 -8.75
C ASN A 48 -6.44 -2.00 -8.49
N ARG A 49 -5.19 -1.74 -8.90
CA ARG A 49 -4.07 -2.68 -8.79
C ARG A 49 -2.99 -2.11 -7.89
N HIS A 50 -2.38 -3.01 -7.11
CA HIS A 50 -1.31 -2.70 -6.17
C HIS A 50 -0.04 -3.43 -6.60
N ILE A 51 1.01 -2.66 -6.92
CA ILE A 51 2.33 -3.18 -7.27
C ILE A 51 3.21 -3.14 -6.02
N LEU A 52 3.56 -4.30 -5.49
CA LEU A 52 4.33 -4.46 -4.26
C LEU A 52 5.72 -5.00 -4.55
N GLY A 53 6.74 -4.43 -3.91
CA GLY A 53 8.11 -4.90 -3.95
C GLY A 53 8.56 -5.36 -2.56
N TRP A 54 8.97 -6.62 -2.45
CA TRP A 54 9.44 -7.22 -1.21
C TRP A 54 10.94 -7.49 -1.27
N GLU A 55 11.67 -7.01 -0.26
CA GLU A 55 13.06 -7.39 -0.08
C GLU A 55 13.16 -8.79 0.56
N LYS A 56 13.93 -9.68 -0.07
CA LYS A 56 14.34 -10.97 0.49
C LYS A 56 15.64 -10.87 1.26
#